data_AF-A0A4Z1B2H8-F1
#
_entry.id   AF-A0A4Z1B2H8-F1
#
_cell.length_a   1.000
_cell.length_b   1.000
_cell.length_c   1.000
_cell.angle_alpha   90.00
_cell.angle_beta   90.00
_cell.angle_gamma   90.00
#
_symmetry.space_group_name_H-M   'P 1'
#
loop_
_entity.id
_entity.type
_entity.pdbx_description
1 polymer ?
#
loop_
_entity_poly.entity_id
_entity_poly.type
_entity_poly.pdbx_seq_one_letter_code
_entity_poly.pdbx_strand_id
1 'polypeptide(L)' 'MNDKNRKIVEFIRDNWLSKDQSNLSFATSHGIDEKTVRLIKEDENYNISLKTILRICEAREIKLYDFFKLVNI' A
#
# COMPACT_ATOMS: atom_id res chain seq x y z
N MET A 1 -5.99 16.01 10.30
CA MET A 1 -5.09 15.52 9.23
C MET A 1 -5.32 14.02 9.08
N ASN A 2 -5.48 13.49 7.86
CA ASN A 2 -6.10 12.18 7.56
C ASN A 2 -5.43 10.96 8.23
N ASP A 3 -5.79 10.69 9.49
CA ASP A 3 -5.33 9.54 10.27
C ASP A 3 -5.55 8.20 9.53
N LYS A 4 -6.72 8.04 8.90
CA LYS A 4 -7.05 6.83 8.13
C LYS A 4 -6.11 6.58 6.94
N ASN A 5 -5.82 7.62 6.15
CA ASN A 5 -4.90 7.49 5.01
C ASN A 5 -3.50 7.11 5.50
N ARG A 6 -3.02 7.76 6.56
CA ARG A 6 -1.69 7.49 7.11
C ARG A 6 -1.58 6.05 7.61
N LYS A 7 -2.58 5.57 8.37
CA LYS A 7 -2.66 4.18 8.82
C LYS A 7 -2.62 3.17 7.67
N ILE A 8 -3.34 3.44 6.58
CA ILE A 8 -3.32 2.60 5.37
C ILE A 8 -1.91 2.55 4.76
N VAL A 9 -1.29 3.71 4.52
CA VAL A 9 0.04 3.79 3.89
C VAL A 9 1.10 3.10 4.74
N GLU A 10 1.09 3.34 6.06
CA GLU A 10 2.02 2.73 7.00
C GLU A 10 1.82 1.23 7.12
N PHE A 11 0.57 0.76 7.18
CA PHE A 11 0.31 -0.67 7.20
C PHE A 11 0.90 -1.38 5.98
N ILE A 12 0.68 -0.82 4.77
CA ILE A 12 1.23 -1.36 3.53
C ILE A 12 2.77 -1.31 3.56
N ARG A 13 3.36 -0.19 3.98
CA ARG A 13 4.82 -0.04 4.08
C ARG A 13 5.44 -1.05 5.05
N ASP A 14 4.86 -1.21 6.23
CA ASP A 14 5.52 -1.89 7.33
C ASP A 14 5.25 -3.40 7.33
N ASN A 15 4.11 -3.83 6.76
CA ASN A 15 3.74 -5.25 6.72
C ASN A 15 3.93 -5.90 5.35
N TRP A 16 3.81 -5.13 4.26
CA TRP A 16 3.69 -5.70 2.92
C TRP A 16 4.85 -5.38 2.00
N LEU A 17 5.54 -4.27 2.22
CA LEU A 17 6.78 -3.94 1.53
C LEU A 17 7.96 -4.54 2.32
N SER A 18 8.54 -5.63 1.80
CA SER A 18 9.76 -6.18 2.39
C SER A 18 10.92 -5.20 2.24
N LYS A 19 11.80 -5.12 3.25
CA LYS A 19 13.01 -4.30 3.22
C LYS A 19 13.99 -4.73 2.12
N ASP A 20 14.00 -6.03 1.81
CA ASP A 20 14.88 -6.62 0.80
C ASP A 20 14.25 -6.65 -0.60
N GLN A 21 12.98 -6.29 -0.73
CA GLN A 21 12.27 -6.27 -2.01
C GLN A 21 12.50 -4.94 -2.74
N SER A 22 12.93 -5.04 -4.00
CA SER A 22 13.07 -3.88 -4.87
C SER A 22 11.71 -3.24 -5.16
N ASN A 23 11.68 -1.91 -5.30
CA ASN A 23 10.45 -1.19 -5.62
C ASN A 23 9.82 -1.69 -6.92
N LEU A 24 10.66 -2.00 -7.92
CA LEU A 24 10.21 -2.51 -9.20
C LEU A 24 9.51 -3.88 -9.05
N SER A 25 10.09 -4.81 -8.28
CA SER A 25 9.48 -6.12 -8.04
C SER A 25 8.11 -5.98 -7.41
N PHE A 26 7.98 -5.15 -6.37
CA PHE A 26 6.69 -4.91 -5.71
C PHE A 26 5.69 -4.25 -6.66
N ALA A 27 6.13 -3.26 -7.45
CA ALA A 27 5.30 -2.56 -8.40
C ALA A 27 4.73 -3.50 -9.46
N THR A 28 5.58 -4.32 -10.06
CA THR A 28 5.18 -5.33 -11.05
C THR A 28 4.23 -6.36 -10.46
N SER A 29 4.51 -6.89 -9.26
CA SER A 29 3.67 -7.93 -8.65
C SER A 29 2.29 -7.42 -8.23
N HIS A 30 2.15 -6.12 -7.95
CA HIS A 30 0.88 -5.52 -7.56
C HIS A 30 0.23 -4.68 -8.67
N GLY A 31 0.79 -4.65 -9.88
CA GLY A 31 0.24 -3.91 -11.02
C GLY A 31 0.12 -2.39 -10.77
N ILE A 32 1.12 -1.80 -10.11
CA ILE A 32 1.22 -0.36 -9.84
C ILE A 32 2.53 0.22 -10.37
N ASP A 33 2.67 1.55 -10.37
CA ASP A 33 3.91 2.20 -10.79
C ASP A 33 4.99 2.14 -9.71
N GLU A 34 6.25 1.98 -10.11
CA GLU A 34 7.39 2.00 -9.18
C GLU A 34 7.47 3.31 -8.39
N LYS A 35 7.11 4.44 -9.02
CA LYS A 35 6.98 5.74 -8.33
C LYS A 35 5.96 5.68 -7.19
N THR A 36 4.86 4.95 -7.35
CA THR A 36 3.86 4.77 -6.30
C THR A 36 4.45 4.02 -5.11
N VAL A 37 5.30 3.03 -5.35
CA VAL A 37 6.02 2.30 -4.30
C VAL A 37 6.97 3.22 -3.53
N ARG A 38 7.71 4.11 -4.22
CA ARG A 38 8.54 5.12 -3.56
C ARG A 38 7.74 6.04 -2.66
N LEU A 39 6.60 6.55 -3.15
CA LEU A 39 5.73 7.42 -2.36
C LEU A 39 5.20 6.72 -1.11
N ILE A 40 4.81 5.44 -1.20
CA ILE A 40 4.40 4.65 -0.03
C ILE A 40 5.55 4.49 0.98
N LYS A 41 6.78 4.33 0.52
CA LYS A 41 7.96 4.15 1.40
C LYS A 41 8.41 5.45 2.06
N GLU A 42 8.47 6.53 1.31
CA GLU A 42 9.28 7.71 1.66
C GLU A 42 8.45 8.97 1.94
N ASP A 43 7.24 9.10 1.39
CA ASP A 43 6.44 10.32 1.51
C ASP A 43 5.44 10.21 2.68
N GLU A 44 5.73 10.97 3.75
CA GLU A 44 4.91 11.04 4.97
C GLU A 44 3.49 11.59 4.70
N ASN A 45 3.33 12.40 3.66
CA ASN A 45 2.09 13.08 3.30
C ASN A 45 1.38 12.44 2.10
N TYR A 46 1.89 11.31 1.60
CA TYR A 46 1.31 10.65 0.43
C TYR A 46 -0.16 10.27 0.66
N ASN A 47 -1.03 10.73 -0.24
CA ASN A 47 -2.45 10.39 -0.25
C ASN A 47 -2.68 9.25 -1.25
N ILE A 48 -2.83 8.03 -0.74
CA ILE A 48 -2.95 6.85 -1.58
C ILE A 48 -4.33 6.79 -2.23
N SER A 49 -4.36 6.52 -3.55
CA SER A 49 -5.63 6.39 -4.26
C SER A 49 -6.33 5.07 -3.91
N LEU A 50 -7.67 5.07 -3.90
CA LEU A 50 -8.46 3.84 -3.74
C LEU A 50 -8.10 2.78 -4.80
N LYS A 51 -7.80 3.20 -6.03
CA LYS A 51 -7.35 2.32 -7.11
C LYS A 51 -6.06 1.59 -6.75
N THR A 52 -5.10 2.28 -6.13
CA THR A 52 -3.84 1.68 -5.65
C THR A 52 -4.12 0.65 -4.57
N ILE A 53 -4.97 0.98 -3.58
CA ILE A 53 -5.33 0.06 -2.50
C ILE A 53 -5.98 -1.21 -3.07
N LEU A 54 -6.93 -1.05 -3.99
CA LEU A 54 -7.61 -2.18 -4.66
C LEU A 54 -6.61 -3.10 -5.37
N ARG A 55 -5.69 -2.54 -6.15
CA ARG A 55 -4.66 -3.31 -6.86
C ARG A 55 -3.77 -4.12 -5.92
N ILE A 56 -3.37 -3.50 -4.80
CA ILE A 56 -2.56 -4.19 -3.79
C ILE A 56 -3.37 -5.32 -3.13
N CYS A 57 -4.65 -5.08 -2.82
CA CYS A 57 -5.54 -6.09 -2.24
C CYS A 57 -5.77 -7.28 -3.20
N GLU A 58 -6.02 -7.00 -4.48
CA GLU A 58 -6.20 -8.01 -5.53
C GLU A 58 -4.98 -8.91 -5.66
N ALA A 59 -3.78 -8.34 -5.74
CA ALA A 59 -2.53 -9.09 -5.84
C ALA A 59 -2.23 -9.92 -4.58
N ARG A 60 -2.84 -9.59 -3.45
CA ARG A 60 -2.74 -10.33 -2.18
C ARG A 60 -3.91 -11.27 -1.91
N GLU A 61 -4.85 -11.36 -2.86
CA GLU A 61 -6.06 -12.19 -2.75
C GLU A 61 -6.91 -11.89 -1.50
N ILE A 62 -6.92 -10.62 -1.07
CA ILE A 62 -7.74 -10.15 0.06
C ILE A 62 -8.82 -9.18 -0.42
N LYS A 63 -9.99 -9.21 0.23
CA LYS A 63 -11.04 -8.24 -0.05
C LYS A 63 -10.70 -6.90 0.61
N LEU A 64 -11.10 -5.81 -0.03
CA LEU A 64 -10.90 -4.45 0.50
C LEU A 64 -11.47 -4.27 1.92
N TYR A 65 -12.62 -4.89 2.19
CA TYR A 65 -13.24 -4.87 3.53
C TYR A 65 -12.36 -5.56 4.59
N ASP A 66 -11.77 -6.71 4.24
CA ASP A 66 -10.89 -7.43 5.16
C ASP A 66 -9.58 -6.68 5.37
N PHE A 67 -9.07 -6.00 4.33
CA PHE A 67 -7.96 -5.07 4.48
C PHE A 67 -8.27 -3.95 5.49
N PHE A 68 -9.41 -3.29 5.40
CA PHE A 68 -9.77 -2.23 6.36
C PHE A 68 -9.92 -2.74 7.79
N LYS A 69 -10.34 -3.99 7.99
CA LYS A 69 -10.28 -4.63 9.31
C LYS A 69 -8.84 -4.80 9.82
N LEU A 70 -7.91 -5.22 8.95
CA LEU A 70 -6.49 -5.35 9.32
C LEU A 70 -5.87 -4.01 9.73
N VAL A 71 -6.30 -2.91 9.09
CA VAL A 71 -5.84 -1.54 9.38
C VAL A 71 -6.61 -0.90 10.55
N ASN A 72 -7.70 -1.51 11.01
CA ASN A 72 -8.56 -1.03 12.10
C ASN A 72 -9.19 0.35 11.82
N ILE A 73 -9.89 0.51 10.68
CA ILE A 73 -10.50 1.78 10.22
C ILE A 73 -11.95 1.69 9.74
#